data_AF-A0A8B6X775-F1
#
_entry.id   AF-A0A8B6X775-F1
#
_cell.length_a   1.000
_cell.length_b   1.000
_cell.length_c   1.000
_cell.angle_alpha   90.00
_cell.angle_beta   90.00
_cell.angle_gamma   90.00
#
_symmetry.space_group_name_H-M   'P 1'
#
loop_
_entity.id
_entity.type
_entity.pdbx_description
1 polymer ?
#
loop_
_entity_poly.entity_id
_entity_poly.type
_entity_poly.pdbx_seq_one_letter_code
_entity_poly.pdbx_strand_id
1 'polypeptide(L)'
;MATGGVKLAGAAVALIAGLLAGGALAEAAAPATAASDGASVHAGVAAARIAPLAANCLVCHPARPADLRGLDRPLVPLADLGRLPPDRIEAALRAFRANAAAGTVMPRIARALDDADIAALATAFAPPAR
;
A
#
# COMPACT_ATOMS: atom_id res chain seq x y z
N MET A 1 35.72 -34.07 11.77
CA MET A 1 34.85 -34.97 12.57
C MET A 1 33.80 -34.12 13.28
N ALA A 2 32.54 -34.19 12.84
CA ALA A 2 31.31 -33.89 13.60
C ALA A 2 30.14 -33.95 12.62
N THR A 3 29.61 -35.15 12.46
CA THR A 3 28.34 -35.46 11.79
C THR A 3 27.19 -35.10 12.74
N GLY A 4 26.18 -34.38 12.26
CA GLY A 4 24.97 -34.07 13.04
C GLY A 4 23.75 -34.02 12.15
N GLY A 5 23.19 -35.20 11.85
CA GLY A 5 21.87 -35.32 11.24
C GLY A 5 20.81 -35.59 12.31
N VAL A 6 19.60 -35.10 12.09
CA VAL A 6 18.39 -35.59 12.75
C VAL A 6 17.31 -35.76 11.69
N LYS A 7 16.83 -37.00 11.57
CA LYS A 7 15.62 -37.41 10.83
C LYS A 7 14.55 -37.78 11.85
N LEU A 8 13.32 -37.30 11.69
CA LEU A 8 12.04 -37.94 12.09
C LEU A 8 10.97 -37.25 11.22
N ALA A 9 10.27 -37.87 10.26
CA ALA A 9 9.47 -39.10 10.23
C ALA A 9 8.19 -39.04 11.08
N GLY A 10 7.04 -39.21 10.42
CA GLY A 10 5.69 -39.40 11.01
C GLY A 10 4.64 -38.53 10.29
N ALA A 11 3.85 -39.05 9.34
CA ALA A 11 2.60 -39.83 9.54
C ALA A 11 1.45 -38.95 10.12
N ALA A 12 0.18 -39.01 9.74
CA ALA A 12 -0.65 -39.89 8.92
C ALA A 12 -1.88 -39.04 8.49
N VAL A 13 -2.38 -39.17 7.25
CA VAL A 13 -3.65 -39.84 6.91
C VAL A 13 -4.82 -39.57 7.88
N ALA A 14 -5.83 -38.82 7.41
CA ALA A 14 -7.23 -39.03 7.76
C ALA A 14 -8.13 -38.46 6.65
N LEU A 15 -8.62 -39.37 5.80
CA LEU A 15 -9.90 -39.26 5.09
C LEU A 15 -11.06 -39.15 6.11
N ILE A 16 -12.22 -38.66 5.64
CA ILE A 16 -13.62 -38.94 6.06
C ILE A 16 -14.40 -37.63 5.80
N ALA A 17 -15.06 -37.49 4.65
CA ALA A 17 -16.46 -37.87 4.45
C ALA A 17 -17.41 -37.09 5.39
N GLY A 18 -18.02 -36.05 4.82
CA GLY A 18 -19.05 -35.23 5.45
C GLY A 18 -19.93 -34.55 4.40
N LEU A 19 -20.43 -35.34 3.45
CA LEU A 19 -21.51 -34.98 2.56
C LEU A 19 -22.82 -35.51 3.16
N LEU A 20 -23.89 -34.72 3.06
CA LEU A 20 -25.31 -35.03 3.31
C LEU A 20 -25.83 -34.67 4.72
N ALA A 21 -26.46 -33.50 4.85
CA ALA A 21 -27.93 -33.39 4.99
C ALA A 21 -28.38 -32.04 5.59
N GLY A 22 -29.47 -31.50 5.05
CA GLY A 22 -30.30 -30.47 5.65
C GLY A 22 -29.94 -29.05 5.20
N GLY A 23 -30.82 -28.23 4.67
CA GLY A 23 -32.28 -28.25 4.62
C GLY A 23 -32.69 -26.83 4.24
N ALA A 24 -33.70 -26.71 3.39
CA ALA A 24 -34.17 -25.46 2.81
C ALA A 24 -34.56 -24.41 3.85
N LEU A 25 -34.17 -23.16 3.62
CA LEU A 25 -35.07 -22.01 3.64
C LEU A 25 -34.59 -21.02 2.58
N ALA A 26 -35.51 -20.69 1.67
CA ALA A 26 -35.34 -19.64 0.68
C ALA A 26 -35.17 -18.31 1.42
N GLU A 27 -33.92 -17.86 1.53
CA GLU A 27 -33.63 -16.49 1.88
C GLU A 27 -34.01 -15.66 0.67
N ALA A 28 -35.03 -14.80 0.83
CA ALA A 28 -35.42 -13.84 -0.18
C ALA A 28 -34.17 -13.02 -0.53
N ALA A 29 -33.58 -13.34 -1.69
CA ALA A 29 -32.47 -12.61 -2.26
C ALA A 29 -32.99 -11.21 -2.61
N ALA A 30 -32.90 -10.31 -1.64
CA ALA A 30 -33.01 -8.89 -1.88
C ALA A 30 -32.04 -8.53 -3.02
N PRO A 31 -32.44 -7.70 -3.99
CA PRO A 31 -31.57 -7.34 -5.10
C PRO A 31 -30.31 -6.65 -4.58
N ALA A 32 -29.21 -7.39 -4.58
CA ALA A 32 -27.86 -6.89 -4.33
C ALA A 32 -27.37 -6.11 -5.57
N THR A 33 -28.01 -4.99 -5.86
CA THR A 33 -27.68 -4.13 -7.01
C THR A 33 -27.74 -2.67 -6.58
N ALA A 34 -26.66 -2.13 -5.98
CA ALA A 34 -26.44 -0.67 -5.87
C ALA A 34 -25.10 -0.24 -5.21
N ALA A 35 -24.29 -1.14 -4.65
CA ALA A 35 -23.05 -0.71 -3.95
C ALA A 35 -21.84 -0.47 -4.88
N SER A 36 -21.87 -0.97 -6.12
CA SER A 36 -20.71 -1.00 -7.01
C SER A 36 -20.44 0.31 -7.75
N ASP A 37 -21.45 1.16 -7.91
CA ASP A 37 -21.34 2.40 -8.71
C ASP A 37 -20.66 3.53 -7.92
N GLY A 38 -20.79 3.55 -6.59
CA GLY A 38 -20.13 4.55 -5.76
C GLY A 38 -18.61 4.34 -5.64
N ALA A 39 -18.16 3.09 -5.58
CA ALA A 39 -16.76 2.75 -5.42
C ALA A 39 -15.93 3.07 -6.68
N SER A 40 -16.49 2.84 -7.87
CA SER A 40 -15.83 3.12 -9.15
C SER A 40 -15.70 4.62 -9.42
N VAL A 41 -16.73 5.41 -9.09
CA VAL A 41 -16.68 6.88 -9.19
C VAL A 41 -15.67 7.45 -8.21
N HIS A 42 -15.63 6.97 -6.97
CA HIS A 42 -14.65 7.41 -5.97
C HIS A 42 -13.22 7.08 -6.41
N ALA A 43 -12.97 5.89 -6.97
CA ALA A 43 -11.68 5.51 -7.52
C ALA A 43 -11.27 6.38 -8.72
N GLY A 44 -12.22 6.73 -9.60
CA GLY A 44 -11.97 7.61 -10.74
C GLY A 44 -11.60 9.05 -10.33
N VAL A 45 -12.31 9.62 -9.35
CA VAL A 45 -11.99 10.94 -8.79
C VAL A 45 -10.65 10.91 -8.06
N ALA A 46 -10.37 9.86 -7.28
CA ALA A 46 -9.07 9.68 -6.62
C ALA A 46 -7.94 9.65 -7.64
N ALA A 47 -8.04 8.84 -8.70
CA ALA A 47 -7.05 8.75 -9.77
C ALA A 47 -6.79 10.10 -10.45
N ALA A 48 -7.85 10.88 -10.74
CA ALA A 48 -7.73 12.18 -11.38
C ALA A 48 -6.97 13.22 -10.52
N ARG A 49 -7.04 13.13 -9.19
CA ARG A 49 -6.32 14.05 -8.29
C ARG A 49 -4.89 13.62 -7.95
N ILE A 50 -4.47 12.38 -8.26
CA ILE A 50 -3.12 11.91 -7.87
C ILE A 50 -2.02 12.69 -8.58
N ALA A 51 -2.17 13.00 -9.86
CA ALA A 51 -1.15 13.75 -10.60
C ALA A 51 -0.82 15.12 -9.95
N PRO A 52 -1.81 16.00 -9.65
CA PRO A 52 -1.52 17.24 -8.94
C PRO A 52 -1.06 17.02 -7.49
N LEU A 53 -1.57 16.02 -6.76
CA LEU A 53 -1.06 15.71 -5.41
C LEU A 53 0.42 15.29 -5.45
N ALA A 54 0.81 14.43 -6.39
CA ALA A 54 2.18 13.97 -6.55
C ALA A 54 3.12 15.15 -6.91
N ALA A 55 2.68 16.05 -7.79
CA ALA A 55 3.42 17.26 -8.11
C ALA A 55 3.67 18.14 -6.87
N ASN A 56 2.70 18.24 -5.94
CA ASN A 56 2.88 18.98 -4.70
C ASN A 56 3.93 18.35 -3.77
N CYS A 57 4.06 17.02 -3.76
CA CYS A 57 5.12 16.36 -2.99
C CYS A 57 6.51 16.77 -3.49
N LEU A 58 6.65 17.00 -4.81
CA LEU A 58 7.92 17.35 -5.45
C LEU A 58 8.42 18.76 -5.12
N VAL A 59 7.58 19.62 -4.55
CA VAL A 59 7.97 20.96 -4.07
C VAL A 59 9.05 20.86 -2.98
N CYS A 60 8.95 19.84 -2.14
CA CYS A 60 9.89 19.61 -1.04
C CYS A 60 10.74 18.37 -1.29
N HIS A 61 10.14 17.29 -1.77
CA HIS A 61 10.83 16.01 -1.93
C HIS A 61 11.41 15.86 -3.33
N PRO A 62 12.72 15.56 -3.47
CA PRO A 62 13.22 15.15 -4.76
C PRO A 62 12.59 13.81 -5.18
N ALA A 63 12.42 13.61 -6.48
CA ALA A 63 12.17 12.30 -7.08
C ALA A 63 13.03 12.20 -8.35
N ARG A 64 14.34 12.15 -8.17
CA ARG A 64 15.28 12.33 -9.27
C ARG A 64 15.53 11.02 -10.01
N PRO A 65 15.64 11.07 -11.35
CA PRO A 65 16.16 9.94 -12.10
C PRO A 65 17.61 9.65 -11.67
N ALA A 66 18.03 8.40 -11.86
CA ALA A 66 19.24 7.88 -11.23
C ALA A 66 20.54 8.61 -11.62
N ASP A 67 20.55 9.18 -12.81
CA ASP A 67 21.62 9.95 -13.45
C ASP A 67 21.80 11.36 -12.87
N LEU A 68 20.78 11.95 -12.25
CA LEU A 68 20.84 13.29 -11.65
C LEU A 68 21.04 13.29 -10.13
N ARG A 69 21.42 12.14 -9.55
CA ARG A 69 21.62 11.95 -8.12
C ARG A 69 22.95 12.58 -7.66
N GLY A 70 22.89 13.55 -6.75
CA GLY A 70 24.08 14.18 -6.11
C GLY A 70 24.44 15.58 -6.63
N LEU A 71 23.72 16.07 -7.64
CA LEU A 71 23.96 17.40 -8.23
C LEU A 71 23.46 18.55 -7.35
N ASP A 72 22.50 18.29 -6.46
CA ASP A 72 22.07 19.24 -5.43
C ASP A 72 22.00 18.54 -4.09
N ARG A 73 22.77 19.00 -3.11
CA ARG A 73 22.52 18.68 -1.70
C ARG A 73 21.50 19.69 -1.19
N PRO A 74 20.22 19.33 -1.01
CA PRO A 74 19.29 20.23 -0.35
C PRO A 74 19.82 20.56 1.06
N LEU A 75 19.67 21.81 1.49
CA LEU A 75 20.06 22.26 2.85
C LEU A 75 19.39 21.43 3.96
N VAL A 76 18.24 20.81 3.65
CA VAL A 76 17.51 19.91 4.55
C VAL A 76 17.53 18.50 3.95
N PRO A 77 17.90 17.46 4.71
CA PRO A 77 17.92 16.09 4.23
C PRO A 77 16.49 15.56 4.10
N LEU A 78 15.85 15.87 2.97
CA LEU A 78 14.52 15.36 2.62
C LEU A 78 14.66 14.01 1.91
N ALA A 79 13.70 13.12 2.16
CA ALA A 79 13.66 11.82 1.52
C ALA A 79 13.46 11.97 0.00
N ASP A 80 14.30 11.30 -0.78
CA ASP A 80 14.16 11.19 -2.24
C ASP A 80 13.14 10.11 -2.57
N LEU A 81 11.94 10.52 -2.99
CA LEU A 81 10.81 9.62 -3.26
C LEU A 81 11.11 8.68 -4.44
N GLY A 82 11.92 9.12 -5.41
CA GLY A 82 12.35 8.28 -6.53
C GLY A 82 13.38 7.20 -6.17
N ARG A 83 13.79 7.14 -4.89
CA ARG A 83 14.69 6.11 -4.35
C ARG A 83 14.00 5.15 -3.39
N LEU A 84 12.78 5.45 -2.98
CA LEU A 84 12.04 4.62 -2.04
C LEU A 84 11.16 3.63 -2.79
N PRO A 85 11.08 2.37 -2.35
CA PRO A 85 10.09 1.46 -2.88
C PRO A 85 8.67 1.89 -2.39
N PRO A 86 7.61 1.61 -3.17
CA PRO A 86 6.26 2.07 -2.87
C PRO A 86 5.77 1.74 -1.46
N ASP A 87 6.03 0.51 -0.99
CA ASP A 87 5.67 0.04 0.36
C ASP A 87 6.26 0.91 1.47
N ARG A 88 7.48 1.41 1.28
CA ARG A 88 8.13 2.33 2.23
C ARG A 88 7.49 3.71 2.23
N ILE A 89 7.08 4.21 1.07
CA ILE A 89 6.39 5.50 0.97
C ILE A 89 5.03 5.41 1.65
N GLU A 90 4.26 4.35 1.35
CA GLU A 90 2.98 4.08 1.98
C GLU A 90 3.11 3.97 3.51
N ALA A 91 4.02 3.13 4.00
CA ALA A 91 4.24 2.94 5.43
C ALA A 91 4.61 4.27 6.14
N ALA A 92 5.45 5.10 5.53
CA ALA A 92 5.82 6.40 6.09
C ALA A 92 4.63 7.37 6.16
N LEU A 93 3.84 7.47 5.08
CA LEU A 93 2.64 8.32 5.06
C LEU A 93 1.63 7.89 6.12
N ARG A 94 1.40 6.57 6.26
CA ARG A 94 0.53 6.03 7.32
C ARG A 94 1.07 6.35 8.72
N ALA A 95 2.38 6.20 8.94
CA ALA A 95 3.01 6.52 10.23
C ALA A 95 2.90 8.01 10.57
N PHE A 96 3.09 8.92 9.61
CA PHE A 96 2.89 10.35 9.82
C PHE A 96 1.43 10.70 10.08
N ARG A 97 0.49 10.09 9.35
CA ARG A 97 -0.96 10.29 9.54
C ARG A 97 -1.39 9.87 10.94
N ALA A 98 -0.90 8.71 11.40
CA ALA A 98 -1.14 8.18 12.74
C ALA A 98 -0.34 8.89 13.85
N ASN A 99 0.48 9.89 13.50
CA ASN A 99 1.39 10.58 14.42
C ASN A 99 2.38 9.63 15.14
N ALA A 100 2.69 8.48 14.54
CA ALA A 100 3.64 7.49 15.02
C ALA A 100 5.09 7.78 14.59
N ALA A 101 5.28 8.64 13.58
CA ALA A 101 6.57 9.16 13.16
C ALA A 101 6.67 10.66 13.45
N ALA A 102 7.77 11.10 14.05
CA ALA A 102 8.03 12.51 14.34
C ALA A 102 8.31 13.29 13.05
N GLY A 103 7.73 14.48 12.92
CA GLY A 103 7.96 15.37 11.78
C GLY A 103 7.36 16.75 12.01
N THR A 104 7.83 17.74 11.27
CA THR A 104 7.35 19.13 11.37
C THR A 104 6.11 19.36 10.51
N VAL A 105 6.24 19.14 9.20
CA VAL A 105 5.19 19.41 8.20
C VAL A 105 4.44 18.13 7.83
N MET A 106 5.14 17.00 7.66
CA MET A 106 4.55 15.76 7.14
C MET A 106 3.37 15.20 7.94
N PRO A 107 3.33 15.23 9.29
CA PRO A 107 2.14 14.81 10.02
C PRO A 107 0.88 15.60 9.67
N ARG A 108 1.00 16.89 9.33
CA ARG A 108 -0.15 17.72 8.92
C ARG A 108 -0.62 17.36 7.51
N ILE A 109 0.32 17.20 6.58
CA ILE A 109 0.02 16.79 5.20
C ILE A 109 -0.62 15.41 5.17
N ALA A 110 -0.01 14.42 5.84
CA ALA A 110 -0.48 13.04 5.82
C ALA A 110 -1.87 12.85 6.44
N ARG A 111 -2.28 13.72 7.37
CA ARG A 111 -3.64 13.74 7.94
C ARG A 111 -4.73 14.16 6.96
N ALA A 112 -4.38 14.86 5.89
CA ALA A 112 -5.33 15.23 4.83
C ALA A 112 -5.53 14.11 3.78
N LEU A 113 -4.72 13.05 3.82
CA LEU A 113 -4.77 11.95 2.85
C LEU A 113 -5.62 10.79 3.36
N ASP A 114 -6.55 10.33 2.52
CA ASP A 114 -7.26 9.08 2.75
C ASP A 114 -6.41 7.86 2.32
N ASP A 115 -6.94 6.65 2.52
CA ASP A 115 -6.22 5.42 2.19
C ASP A 115 -5.97 5.24 0.70
N ALA A 116 -6.91 5.70 -0.15
CA ALA A 116 -6.76 5.61 -1.59
C ALA A 116 -5.64 6.56 -2.08
N ASP A 117 -5.57 7.77 -1.54
CA ASP A 117 -4.50 8.73 -1.85
C ASP A 117 -3.13 8.20 -1.44
N ILE A 118 -3.01 7.65 -0.23
CA ILE A 118 -1.73 7.11 0.25
C ILE A 118 -1.23 5.99 -0.66
N ALA A 119 -2.10 5.02 -1.00
CA ALA A 119 -1.73 3.89 -1.86
C ALA A 119 -1.36 4.36 -3.27
N ALA A 120 -2.13 5.31 -3.82
CA ALA A 120 -1.89 5.80 -5.17
C ALA A 120 -0.63 6.68 -5.26
N LEU A 121 -0.36 7.52 -4.25
CA LEU A 121 0.89 8.30 -4.18
C LEU A 121 2.13 7.41 -4.04
N ALA A 122 2.05 6.36 -3.21
CA ALA A 122 3.13 5.39 -3.08
C ALA A 122 3.47 4.74 -4.43
N THR A 123 2.45 4.42 -5.22
CA THR A 123 2.61 3.86 -6.57
C THR A 123 3.11 4.90 -7.58
N ALA A 124 2.67 6.16 -7.47
CA ALA A 124 3.04 7.23 -8.40
C ALA A 124 4.55 7.56 -8.40
N PHE A 125 5.24 7.32 -7.27
CA PHE A 125 6.68 7.49 -7.15
C PHE A 125 7.48 6.19 -7.33
N ALA A 126 6.81 5.08 -7.69
CA ALA A 126 7.50 3.84 -7.98
C ALA A 126 8.57 4.08 -9.07
N PRO A 127 9.81 3.61 -8.87
CA PRO A 127 10.79 3.64 -9.94
C PRO A 127 10.23 2.86 -11.14
N PRO A 128 10.44 3.32 -12.39
CA PRO A 128 9.96 2.60 -13.56
C PRO A 128 10.53 1.17 -13.55
N ALA A 129 9.68 0.19 -13.87
CA ALA A 129 10.11 -1.19 -14.05
C ALA A 129 11.24 -1.20 -15.10
N ARG A 130 12.38 -1.78 -14.73
CA ARG A 130 13.58 -1.86 -15.57
C ARG A 130 13.48 -3.04 -16.52
#